data_AF-A0A920VAD8-F1
#
_entry.id   AF-A0A920VAD8-F1
#
_cell.length_a   1.000
_cell.length_b   1.000
_cell.length_c   1.000
_cell.angle_alpha   90.00
_cell.angle_beta   90.00
_cell.angle_gamma   90.00
#
_symmetry.space_group_name_H-M   'P 1'
#
loop_
_entity.id
_entity.type
_entity.pdbx_description
1 polymer ?
#
loop_
_entity_poly.entity_id
_entity_poly.type
_entity_poly.pdbx_seq_one_letter_code
_entity_poly.pdbx_strand_id
1 'polypeptide(L)' 'MLLLFNKLKINSLKEVATAEDVAETLVWFLEGAKLITGEILIVDSGAHLGSLPDYSTSDD' A
#
# COMPACT_ATOMS: atom_id res chain seq x y z
N MET A 1 13.10 15.62 -5.84
CA MET A 1 11.76 16.16 -5.52
C MET A 1 10.70 15.70 -6.53
N LEU A 2 10.87 15.91 -7.84
CA LEU A 2 9.90 15.50 -8.87
C LEU A 2 9.58 13.99 -8.89
N LEU A 3 10.59 13.14 -8.69
CA LEU A 3 10.43 11.68 -8.61
C LEU A 3 9.54 11.24 -7.44
N LEU A 4 9.60 11.94 -6.30
CA LEU A 4 8.82 11.61 -5.11
C LEU A 4 7.35 11.96 -5.32
N PHE A 5 7.07 13.13 -5.91
CA PHE A 5 5.72 13.54 -6.28
C PHE A 5 5.06 12.57 -7.26
N ASN A 6 5.79 12.09 -8.27
CA ASN A 6 5.25 11.12 -9.22
C ASN A 6 4.96 9.77 -8.58
N LYS A 7 5.77 9.36 -7.60
CA LYS A 7 5.58 8.12 -6.82
C LYS A 7 4.32 8.21 -5.94
N LEU A 8 4.06 9.36 -5.32
CA LEU A 8 2.84 9.58 -4.53
C LEU A 8 1.56 9.61 -5.38
N LYS A 9 1.66 9.95 -6.67
CA LYS A 9 0.50 10.01 -7.58
C LYS A 9 0.00 8.63 -8.00
N ILE A 10 0.87 7.63 -8.05
CA ILE A 10 0.52 6.25 -8.42
C ILE A 10 0.12 5.38 -7.21
N ASN A 11 0.48 5.79 -6.00
CA ASN A 11 0.09 5.10 -4.78
C ASN A 11 -1.35 5.48 -4.41
N SER A 12 -2.23 4.51 -4.23
CA SER A 12 -3.63 4.76 -3.86
C SER A 12 -3.75 5.49 -2.51
N LEU A 13 -2.83 5.22 -1.58
CA LEU A 13 -2.81 5.82 -0.24
C LEU A 13 -2.09 7.18 -0.18
N LYS A 14 -1.50 7.66 -1.29
CA LYS A 14 -0.75 8.94 -1.36
C LYS A 14 0.33 9.10 -0.27
N GLU A 15 0.86 7.97 0.19
CA GLU A 15 1.95 7.89 1.15
C GLU A 15 3.00 6.91 0.64
N VAL A 16 4.21 6.99 1.21
CA VAL A 16 5.27 6.03 0.93
C VAL A 16 5.45 5.17 2.16
N ALA A 17 5.21 3.86 2.02
CA ALA A 17 5.52 2.89 3.06
C ALA A 17 6.99 3.03 3.52
N THR A 18 7.15 3.11 4.84
CA THR A 18 8.42 3.18 5.55
C THR A 18 8.89 1.79 5.95
N ALA A 19 10.11 1.69 6.50
CA ALA A 19 10.59 0.43 7.04
C ALA A 19 9.80 0.02 8.30
N GLU A 20 9.36 1.01 9.07
CA GLU A 20 8.56 0.86 10.28
C GLU A 20 7.18 0.29 9.96
N ASP A 21 6.51 0.75 8.90
CA ASP A 21 5.21 0.23 8.47
C ASP A 21 5.30 -1.27 8.09
N VAL A 22 6.39 -1.65 7.43
CA VAL A 22 6.67 -3.06 7.08
C VAL A 22 6.92 -3.88 8.36
N ALA A 23 7.69 -3.34 9.31
CA ALA A 23 7.99 -4.01 10.57
C ALA A 23 6.73 -4.23 11.42
N GLU A 24 5.87 -3.22 11.56
CA GLU A 24 4.59 -3.33 12.27
C GLU A 24 3.70 -4.40 11.65
N THR A 25 3.63 -4.42 10.31
CA THR A 25 2.86 -5.43 9.57
C THR A 25 3.40 -6.84 9.83
N LEU A 26 4.72 -7.02 9.91
CA LEU A 26 5.34 -8.31 10.24
C LEU A 26 5.02 -8.75 11.67
N VAL A 27 5.05 -7.83 12.64
CA VAL A 27 4.66 -8.14 14.03
C VAL A 27 3.21 -8.64 14.08
N TRP A 28 2.29 -7.93 13.43
CA TRP A 28 0.90 -8.39 13.30
C TRP A 28 0.82 -9.77 12.64
N PHE A 29 1.59 -10.02 11.58
CA PHE A 29 1.54 -11.29 10.86
C PHE A 29 2.06 -12.47 11.70
N LEU A 30 3.07 -12.25 12.55
CA LEU A 30 3.61 -13.27 13.44
C LEU A 30 2.70 -13.55 14.64
N GLU A 31 2.02 -12.52 15.16
CA GLU A 31 1.32 -12.61 16.44
C GLU A 31 -0.20 -12.77 16.30
N GLY A 32 -0.80 -12.15 15.27
CA GLY A 32 -2.26 -12.05 15.10
C GLY A 32 -2.85 -12.91 13.98
N ALA A 33 -2.05 -13.33 13.00
CA ALA A 33 -2.53 -13.96 11.76
C ALA A 33 -2.58 -15.50 11.80
N LYS A 34 -3.04 -16.10 12.91
CA LYS A 34 -2.94 -17.54 13.21
C LYS A 34 -3.45 -18.51 12.13
N LEU A 35 -4.44 -18.10 11.32
CA LEU A 35 -5.05 -18.93 10.28
C LEU A 35 -4.68 -18.49 8.85
N ILE A 36 -3.66 -17.63 8.70
CA ILE A 36 -3.19 -17.15 7.41
C ILE A 36 -1.84 -17.81 7.11
N THR A 37 -1.73 -18.50 5.97
CA THR A 37 -0.51 -19.18 5.54
C THR A 37 -0.51 -19.35 4.03
N GLY A 38 0.69 -19.43 3.42
CA GLY A 38 0.84 -19.56 1.96
C GLY A 38 0.54 -18.29 1.16
N GLU A 39 0.24 -17.18 1.84
CA GLU A 39 -0.12 -15.91 1.21
C GLU A 39 1.08 -15.00 0.96
N ILE A 40 0.94 -14.11 -0.04
CA ILE A 40 1.86 -13.00 -0.28
C ILE A 40 1.21 -11.73 0.27
N LEU A 41 1.85 -11.12 1.26
CA LEU A 41 1.42 -9.84 1.82
C LEU A 41 2.18 -8.70 1.14
N ILE A 42 1.44 -7.80 0.48
CA ILE A 42 2.01 -6.65 -0.23
C ILE A 42 1.82 -5.39 0.63
N VAL A 43 2.93 -4.75 1.02
CA VAL A 43 2.96 -3.53 1.84
C VAL A 43 3.67 -2.44 1.04
N ASP A 44 2.93 -1.77 0.15
CA ASP A 44 3.50 -0.84 -0.83
C ASP A 44 2.66 0.41 -1.08
N SER A 45 1.76 0.74 -0.16
CA SER A 45 0.81 1.86 -0.28
C SER A 45 -0.09 1.77 -1.53
N GLY A 46 -0.33 0.56 -2.03
CA GLY A 46 -1.21 0.28 -3.16
C GLY A 46 -0.54 0.44 -4.54
N ALA A 47 0.79 0.56 -4.60
CA ALA A 47 1.50 0.76 -5.85
C ALA A 47 1.28 -0.39 -6.87
N HIS A 48 1.21 -1.64 -6.39
CA HIS A 48 0.99 -2.82 -7.24
C HIS A 48 -0.40 -2.88 -7.89
N LEU A 49 -1.39 -2.15 -7.33
CA LEU A 49 -2.73 -2.04 -7.91
C LEU A 49 -2.74 -1.10 -9.14
N GLY A 50 -1.69 -0.30 -9.31
CA GLY A 50 -1.59 0.69 -10.36
C GLY A 50 -2.53 1.87 -10.15
N SER A 51 -2.71 2.67 -11.20
CA SER A 51 -3.62 3.82 -11.15
C SER A 51 -5.08 3.35 -11.12
N LEU A 52 -5.84 3.90 -10.18
CA LEU A 52 -7.30 3.77 -10.22
C LEU A 52 -7.80 4.43 -11.52
N PRO A 53 -8.63 3.73 -12.32
CA PRO A 53 -9.36 4.36 -13.42
C PRO A 53 -10.34 5.43 -12.92
N ASP A 54 -10.56 6.46 -13.75
CA ASP A 54 -11.23 7.74 -13.41
C ASP A 54 -12.71 7.64 -12.96
N TYR A 55 -13.28 6.46 -12.80
CA TYR A 55 -14.69 6.30 -12.43
C TYR A 55 -15.00 6.55 -10.94
N SER A 56 -14.02 6.98 -10.14
CA SER A 56 -14.22 7.32 -8.71
C SER A 56 -14.29 8.82 -8.42
N THR A 57 -14.22 9.69 -9.43
CA THR A 57 -14.63 11.10 -9.28
C THR A 57 -16.10 11.18 -9.67
N SER A 58 -16.99 11.18 -8.68
CA SER A 58 -18.33 11.71 -8.89
C SER A 58 -18.18 13.19 -9.27
N ASP A 59 -18.45 13.50 -10.53
CA ASP A 59 -18.60 14.87 -11.05
C ASP A 59 -19.91 15.48 -10.49
N ASP A 60 -19.96 15.74 -9.19
CA ASP A 60 -20.98 16.57 -8.52
C ASP A 60 -20.33 17.75 -7.78
#